data_AF-A0A7Y5V6J1-F1
#
_entry.id   AF-A0A7Y5V6J1-F1
#
_cell.length_a   1.000
_cell.length_b   1.000
_cell.length_c   1.000
_cell.angle_alpha   90.00
_cell.angle_beta   90.00
_cell.angle_gamma   90.00
#
_symmetry.space_group_name_H-M   'P 1'
#
loop_
_entity.id
_entity.type
_entity.pdbx_description
1 polymer ?
#
loop_
_entity_poly.entity_id
_entity_poly.type
_entity_poly.pdbx_seq_one_letter_code
_entity_poly.pdbx_strand_id
1 'polypeptide(L)'
;MEPYRNMRPLLRIGDPATRDRMLADMRDNLRRRGGDSTLLLINGSPSAGPYIGKTLQQVAAERGTPPVETALEMIRTGLDMGVASFNMTERDIETFMKDPYVMTGSDGSSGHPRLYGTYPRKIRRYVLDKPVITMERMVQSSSAQVAEVYGIAERGSLTVGHFADVIVFDPATIREMATYVDPERTSVGMRWVFVNGTAVVIDGQPTGALPGRSLRRR
;
A
#
# COMPACT_ATOMS: atom_id res chain seq x y z
N MET A 1 -4.97 -24.12 12.63
CA MET A 1 -4.64 -23.92 11.21
C MET A 1 -3.16 -23.60 11.15
N GLU A 2 -2.37 -24.48 10.55
CA GLU A 2 -0.91 -24.46 10.56
C GLU A 2 -0.34 -23.16 9.96
N PRO A 3 0.54 -22.42 10.67
CA PRO A 3 1.29 -21.36 10.05
C PRO A 3 2.35 -21.98 9.14
N TYR A 4 2.38 -21.49 7.90
CA TYR A 4 3.12 -22.06 6.80
C TYR A 4 4.61 -22.23 7.09
N ARG A 5 4.98 -23.51 7.02
CA ARG A 5 6.30 -24.11 6.93
C ARG A 5 7.07 -23.63 5.70
N ASN A 6 7.60 -22.41 5.72
CA ASN A 6 8.62 -21.93 4.79
C ASN A 6 10.00 -21.83 5.46
N MET A 7 10.41 -22.89 6.17
CA MET A 7 11.76 -23.01 6.76
C MET A 7 12.86 -23.33 5.71
N ARG A 8 12.50 -23.55 4.45
CA ARG A 8 13.45 -23.91 3.37
C ARG A 8 14.44 -22.81 2.95
N PRO A 9 14.11 -21.50 2.94
CA PRO A 9 15.10 -20.45 2.65
C PRO A 9 16.13 -20.30 3.78
N LEU A 10 15.69 -20.38 5.04
CA LEU A 10 16.55 -20.22 6.22
C LEU A 10 17.63 -21.32 6.31
N LEU A 11 17.30 -22.55 5.89
CA LEU A 11 18.22 -23.70 5.90
C LEU A 11 19.43 -23.55 4.95
N ARG A 12 19.40 -22.64 3.97
CA ARG A 12 20.51 -22.43 2.99
C ARG A 12 21.46 -21.30 3.37
N ILE A 13 21.13 -20.53 4.41
CA ILE A 13 21.88 -19.33 4.79
C ILE A 13 23.20 -19.67 5.51
N GLY A 14 23.35 -20.92 5.98
CA GLY A 14 24.57 -21.42 6.63
C GLY A 14 25.67 -21.92 5.68
N ASP A 15 25.36 -22.14 4.39
CA ASP A 15 26.36 -22.53 3.38
C ASP A 15 27.16 -21.30 2.90
N PRO A 16 28.51 -21.28 3.03
CA PRO A 16 29.33 -20.13 2.64
C PRO A 16 29.14 -19.69 1.19
N ALA A 17 29.10 -20.63 0.24
CA ALA A 17 28.97 -20.31 -1.18
C ALA A 17 27.59 -19.71 -1.52
N THR A 18 26.55 -20.16 -0.83
CA THR A 18 25.21 -19.58 -0.96
C THR A 18 25.13 -18.22 -0.27
N ARG A 19 25.75 -18.05 0.90
CA ARG A 19 25.80 -16.77 1.62
C ARG A 19 26.44 -15.68 0.77
N ASP A 20 27.58 -15.93 0.14
CA ASP A 20 28.28 -14.91 -0.64
C ASP A 20 27.48 -14.45 -1.86
N ARG A 21 26.82 -15.38 -2.55
CA ARG A 21 25.88 -15.06 -3.63
C ARG A 21 24.70 -14.24 -3.11
N MET A 22 24.10 -14.64 -1.98
CA MET A 22 22.99 -13.88 -1.37
C MET A 22 23.42 -12.45 -1.02
N LEU A 23 24.60 -12.25 -0.44
CA LEU A 23 25.10 -10.92 -0.11
C LEU A 23 25.34 -10.08 -1.36
N ALA A 24 25.83 -10.68 -2.46
CA ALA A 24 25.97 -9.98 -3.73
C ALA A 24 24.61 -9.54 -4.30
N ASP A 25 23.63 -10.44 -4.33
CA ASP A 25 22.28 -10.16 -4.81
C ASP A 25 21.57 -9.12 -3.94
N MET A 26 21.74 -9.18 -2.62
CA MET A 26 21.18 -8.19 -1.69
C MET A 26 21.82 -6.82 -1.88
N ARG A 27 23.13 -6.73 -2.14
CA ARG A 27 23.81 -5.46 -2.44
C ARG A 27 23.27 -4.84 -3.74
N ASP A 28 23.10 -5.61 -4.80
CA ASP A 28 22.55 -5.08 -6.05
C ASP A 28 21.08 -4.66 -5.90
N ASN A 29 20.27 -5.44 -5.18
CA ASN A 29 18.89 -5.05 -4.88
C ASN A 29 18.81 -3.76 -4.04
N LEU A 30 19.68 -3.61 -3.04
CA LEU A 30 19.76 -2.40 -2.24
C LEU A 30 20.11 -1.17 -3.10
N ARG A 31 21.08 -1.33 -4.01
CA ARG A 31 21.45 -0.29 -4.99
C ARG A 31 20.27 0.10 -5.89
N ARG A 32 19.54 -0.88 -6.44
CA ARG A 32 18.34 -0.63 -7.29
C ARG A 32 17.21 0.08 -6.53
N ARG A 33 17.16 -0.07 -5.21
CA ARG A 33 16.23 0.63 -4.32
C ARG A 33 16.74 1.99 -3.83
N GLY A 34 17.86 2.49 -4.36
CA GLY A 34 18.39 3.81 -4.00
C GLY A 34 19.21 3.84 -2.71
N GLY A 35 19.60 2.67 -2.18
CA GLY A 35 20.43 2.57 -0.99
C GLY A 35 19.67 2.15 0.27
N ASP A 36 20.37 2.14 1.39
CA ASP A 36 19.87 1.77 2.72
C ASP A 36 19.09 2.87 3.44
N SER A 37 19.38 4.13 3.11
CA SER A 37 18.65 5.29 3.63
C SER A 37 17.21 5.40 3.11
N THR A 38 16.88 4.74 2.00
CA THR A 38 15.54 4.75 1.39
C THR A 38 14.65 3.62 1.87
N LEU A 39 15.16 2.67 2.66
CA LEU A 39 14.40 1.53 3.17
C LEU A 39 13.98 1.78 4.60
N LEU A 40 12.73 2.21 4.78
CA LEU A 40 12.10 2.36 6.08
C LEU A 40 11.52 1.04 6.54
N LEU A 41 11.85 0.63 7.76
CA LEU A 41 11.30 -0.56 8.40
C LEU A 41 9.90 -0.23 8.97
N ILE A 42 8.85 -0.86 8.45
CA ILE A 42 7.46 -0.44 8.72
C ILE A 42 6.63 -1.44 9.54
N ASN A 43 7.04 -2.70 9.58
CA ASN A 43 6.45 -3.75 10.41
C ASN A 43 7.43 -4.92 10.52
N GLY A 44 7.05 -5.94 11.29
CA GLY A 44 7.78 -7.20 11.40
C GLY A 44 7.14 -8.09 12.46
N SER A 45 7.89 -9.08 12.94
CA SER A 45 7.48 -9.92 14.06
C SER A 45 7.31 -9.11 15.36
N PRO A 46 6.71 -9.67 16.43
CA PRO A 46 6.52 -8.93 17.69
C PRO A 46 7.80 -8.33 18.29
N SER A 47 8.97 -8.94 18.05
CA SER A 47 10.28 -8.43 18.51
C SER A 47 10.88 -7.34 17.60
N ALA A 48 10.24 -7.02 16.48
CA ALA A 48 10.68 -5.99 15.54
C ALA A 48 10.44 -4.55 16.03
N GLY A 49 9.60 -4.36 17.05
CA GLY A 49 9.15 -3.05 17.55
C GLY A 49 10.26 -1.98 17.66
N PRO A 50 11.43 -2.28 18.24
CA PRO A 50 12.53 -1.30 18.37
C PRO A 50 13.11 -0.76 17.04
N TYR A 51 12.85 -1.44 15.93
CA TYR A 51 13.36 -1.08 14.60
C TYR A 51 12.32 -0.38 13.73
N ILE A 52 11.04 -0.46 14.07
CA ILE A 52 9.96 0.16 13.30
C ILE A 52 10.14 1.69 13.31
N GLY A 53 9.99 2.31 12.15
CA GLY A 53 10.19 3.75 11.96
C GLY A 53 11.65 4.15 11.73
N LYS A 54 12.60 3.22 11.78
CA LYS A 54 14.01 3.45 11.42
C LYS A 54 14.30 3.01 9.99
N THR A 55 15.27 3.66 9.35
CA THR A 55 15.81 3.18 8.08
C THR A 55 16.79 2.03 8.30
N LEU A 56 17.01 1.19 7.28
CA LEU A 56 18.05 0.15 7.34
C LEU A 56 19.42 0.77 7.67
N GLN A 57 19.72 1.95 7.13
CA GLN A 57 20.94 2.70 7.44
C GLN A 57 21.08 3.01 8.93
N GLN A 58 20.01 3.53 9.56
CA GLN A 58 20.02 3.88 10.99
C GLN A 58 20.28 2.63 11.85
N VAL A 59 19.61 1.52 11.56
CA VAL A 59 19.81 0.29 12.34
C VAL A 59 21.20 -0.32 12.09
N ALA A 60 21.71 -0.24 10.87
CA ALA A 60 23.07 -0.69 10.54
C ALA A 60 24.12 0.12 11.30
N ALA A 61 23.96 1.44 11.38
CA ALA A 61 24.83 2.33 12.13
C ALA A 61 24.79 2.03 13.65
N GLU A 62 23.59 1.82 14.22
CA GLU A 62 23.43 1.46 15.64
C GLU A 62 24.11 0.13 15.98
N ARG A 63 24.13 -0.83 15.05
CA ARG A 63 24.74 -2.16 15.24
C ARG A 63 26.23 -2.21 14.90
N GLY A 64 26.76 -1.19 14.21
CA GLY A 64 28.13 -1.21 13.70
C GLY A 64 28.37 -2.26 12.61
N THR A 65 27.33 -2.68 11.89
CA THR A 65 27.39 -3.72 10.85
C THR A 65 26.96 -3.17 9.49
N PRO A 66 27.51 -3.68 8.35
CA PRO A 66 27.07 -3.23 7.03
C PRO A 66 25.54 -3.42 6.81
N PRO A 67 24.87 -2.57 6.03
CA PRO A 67 23.41 -2.63 5.86
C PRO A 67 22.88 -3.99 5.37
N VAL A 68 23.57 -4.59 4.40
CA VAL A 68 23.18 -5.89 3.85
C VAL A 68 23.37 -7.03 4.87
N GLU A 69 24.42 -6.96 5.69
CA GLU A 69 24.64 -7.93 6.77
C GLU A 69 23.61 -7.76 7.88
N THR A 70 23.28 -6.51 8.21
CA THR A 70 22.21 -6.16 9.14
C THR A 70 20.87 -6.74 8.69
N ALA A 71 20.50 -6.52 7.43
CA ALA A 71 19.27 -7.07 6.85
C ALA A 71 19.27 -8.61 6.84
N LEU A 72 20.40 -9.24 6.49
CA LEU A 72 20.53 -10.69 6.50
C LEU A 72 20.33 -11.25 7.92
N GLU A 73 20.88 -10.59 8.93
CA GLU A 73 20.73 -11.01 10.32
C GLU A 73 19.30 -10.83 10.83
N MET A 74 18.63 -9.74 10.47
CA MET A 74 17.20 -9.55 10.77
C MET A 74 16.33 -10.66 10.18
N ILE A 75 16.64 -11.09 8.95
CA ILE A 75 15.95 -12.23 8.30
C ILE A 75 16.27 -13.53 9.04
N ARG A 76 17.54 -13.80 9.34
CA ARG A 76 18.00 -15.01 10.06
C ARG A 76 17.34 -15.16 11.42
N THR A 77 17.19 -14.06 12.15
CA THR A 77 16.59 -14.02 13.49
C THR A 77 15.06 -14.03 13.47
N GLY A 78 14.43 -14.10 12.29
CA GLY A 78 12.99 -14.17 12.15
C GLY A 78 12.27 -12.87 12.49
N LEU A 79 12.95 -11.72 12.38
CA LEU A 79 12.28 -10.43 12.52
C LEU A 79 11.31 -10.16 11.37
N ASP A 80 11.55 -10.77 10.19
CA ASP A 80 10.66 -10.72 9.02
C ASP A 80 10.15 -9.31 8.70
N MET A 81 11.11 -8.37 8.60
CA MET A 81 10.81 -6.94 8.47
C MET A 81 10.13 -6.64 7.12
N GLY A 82 8.98 -5.98 7.16
CA GLY A 82 8.44 -5.29 5.98
C GLY A 82 9.09 -3.92 5.80
N VAL A 83 9.26 -3.54 4.53
CA VAL A 83 9.96 -2.30 4.17
C VAL A 83 9.10 -1.42 3.27
N ALA A 84 9.08 -0.11 3.56
CA ALA A 84 8.69 0.91 2.61
C ALA A 84 9.94 1.41 1.88
N SER A 85 9.91 1.37 0.55
CA SER A 85 11.03 1.72 -0.33
C SER A 85 10.78 3.08 -0.96
N PHE A 86 11.52 4.10 -0.52
CA PHE A 86 11.43 5.48 -1.01
C PHE A 86 12.34 5.69 -2.21
N ASN A 87 12.08 4.97 -3.29
CA ASN A 87 12.92 4.96 -4.51
C ASN A 87 12.17 5.39 -5.78
N MET A 88 11.04 6.09 -5.60
CA MET A 88 10.25 6.67 -6.68
C MET A 88 10.32 8.20 -6.60
N THR A 89 10.14 8.86 -7.74
CA THR A 89 10.03 10.32 -7.79
C THR A 89 8.57 10.75 -7.94
N GLU A 90 8.22 11.90 -7.37
CA GLU A 90 6.88 12.48 -7.53
C GLU A 90 6.55 12.71 -9.02
N ARG A 91 7.55 13.09 -9.83
CA ARG A 91 7.39 13.30 -11.28
C ARG A 91 6.95 12.03 -12.01
N ASP A 92 7.53 10.88 -11.67
CA ASP A 92 7.15 9.60 -12.29
C ASP A 92 5.75 9.18 -11.86
N ILE A 93 5.42 9.34 -10.57
CA ILE A 93 4.07 9.09 -10.03
C ILE A 93 3.03 9.92 -10.79
N GLU A 94 3.28 11.22 -10.97
CA GLU A 94 2.39 12.12 -11.71
C GLU A 94 2.29 11.74 -13.19
N THR A 95 3.39 11.29 -13.79
CA THR A 95 3.42 10.87 -15.19
C THR A 95 2.55 9.63 -15.39
N PHE A 96 2.75 8.58 -14.58
CA PHE A 96 1.93 7.37 -14.66
C PHE A 96 0.47 7.62 -14.32
N MET A 97 0.18 8.53 -13.38
CA MET A 97 -1.20 8.83 -12.98
C MET A 97 -2.05 9.39 -14.13
N LYS A 98 -1.43 10.09 -15.10
CA LYS A 98 -2.09 10.66 -16.28
C LYS A 98 -2.33 9.63 -17.38
N ASP A 99 -1.64 8.49 -17.35
CA ASP A 99 -1.73 7.49 -18.41
C ASP A 99 -3.15 6.87 -18.46
N PRO A 100 -3.77 6.78 -19.64
CA PRO A 100 -5.13 6.27 -19.79
C PRO A 100 -5.25 4.78 -19.42
N TYR A 101 -4.17 4.00 -19.44
CA TYR A 101 -4.16 2.58 -19.10
C TYR A 101 -3.93 2.30 -17.61
N VAL A 102 -3.55 3.31 -16.82
CA VAL A 102 -3.27 3.15 -15.39
C VAL A 102 -4.55 3.22 -14.57
N MET A 103 -4.77 2.20 -13.73
CA MET A 103 -5.83 2.14 -12.73
C MET A 103 -5.28 2.41 -11.33
N THR A 104 -6.13 2.87 -10.41
CA THR A 104 -5.76 3.05 -9.01
C THR A 104 -5.86 1.73 -8.25
N GLY A 105 -4.80 1.35 -7.55
CA GLY A 105 -4.82 0.30 -6.53
C GLY A 105 -4.09 0.79 -5.29
N SER A 106 -4.59 0.45 -4.10
CA SER A 106 -3.93 0.85 -2.86
C SER A 106 -2.64 0.07 -2.58
N ASP A 107 -2.55 -1.18 -3.07
CA ASP A 107 -1.48 -2.12 -2.72
C ASP A 107 -1.28 -2.19 -1.18
N GLY A 108 -2.40 -2.14 -0.45
CA GLY A 108 -2.41 -1.97 1.00
C GLY A 108 -1.74 -3.14 1.73
N SER A 109 -0.81 -2.82 2.61
CA SER A 109 -0.14 -3.74 3.51
C SER A 109 0.02 -3.08 4.89
N SER A 110 0.16 -3.89 5.95
CA SER A 110 0.37 -3.38 7.30
C SER A 110 1.59 -2.46 7.36
N GLY A 111 1.53 -1.38 8.15
CA GLY A 111 2.63 -0.43 8.31
C GLY A 111 2.77 0.63 7.20
N HIS A 112 2.12 0.47 6.04
CA HIS A 112 2.17 1.47 4.97
C HIS A 112 0.89 2.31 4.92
N PRO A 113 0.95 3.66 4.94
CA PRO A 113 -0.23 4.54 4.94
C PRO A 113 -1.13 4.42 3.69
N ARG A 114 -0.66 3.75 2.63
CA ARG A 114 -1.43 3.56 1.40
C ARG A 114 -2.66 2.66 1.62
N LEU A 115 -2.64 1.81 2.64
CA LEU A 115 -3.77 0.98 3.03
C LEU A 115 -5.01 1.83 3.39
N TYR A 116 -4.82 2.95 4.09
CA TYR A 116 -5.92 3.80 4.58
C TYR A 116 -6.08 5.13 3.82
N GLY A 117 -5.05 5.55 3.08
CA GLY A 117 -4.96 6.91 2.52
C GLY A 117 -5.05 7.03 1.00
N THR A 118 -4.99 5.94 0.22
CA THR A 118 -4.77 6.03 -1.25
C THR A 118 -5.78 6.92 -1.98
N TYR A 119 -7.08 6.65 -1.86
CA TYR A 119 -8.09 7.39 -2.62
C TYR A 119 -8.28 8.83 -2.12
N PRO A 120 -8.38 9.09 -0.80
CA PRO A 120 -8.46 10.46 -0.27
C PRO A 120 -7.23 11.29 -0.61
N ARG A 121 -6.02 10.72 -0.57
CA ARG A 121 -4.79 11.38 -1.04
C ARG A 121 -4.87 11.70 -2.52
N LYS A 122 -5.33 10.76 -3.35
CA LYS A 122 -5.45 10.98 -4.79
C LYS A 122 -6.40 12.13 -5.12
N ILE A 123 -7.55 12.17 -4.46
CA ILE A 123 -8.52 13.27 -4.58
C ILE A 123 -7.91 14.58 -4.08
N ARG A 124 -7.48 14.63 -2.82
CA ARG A 124 -7.02 15.87 -2.19
C ARG A 124 -5.78 16.43 -2.89
N ARG A 125 -4.73 15.62 -3.03
CA ARG A 125 -3.45 16.09 -3.53
C ARG A 125 -3.44 16.25 -5.05
N TYR A 126 -3.92 15.26 -5.80
CA TYR A 126 -3.71 15.19 -7.25
C TYR A 126 -4.89 15.67 -8.10
N VAL A 127 -6.05 15.94 -7.48
CA VAL A 127 -7.20 16.58 -8.13
C VAL A 127 -7.43 17.99 -7.60
N LEU A 128 -7.42 18.20 -6.28
CA LEU A 128 -7.82 19.48 -5.67
C LEU A 128 -6.65 20.45 -5.41
N ASP A 129 -5.59 20.01 -4.71
CA ASP A 129 -4.45 20.87 -4.34
C ASP A 129 -3.50 21.12 -5.53
N LYS A 130 -3.10 20.03 -6.19
CA LYS A 130 -2.24 20.04 -7.37
C LYS A 130 -2.97 19.27 -8.46
N PRO A 131 -3.69 19.94 -9.38
CA PRO A 131 -4.57 19.29 -10.36
C PRO A 131 -3.76 18.60 -11.47
N VAL A 132 -3.16 17.44 -11.14
CA VAL A 132 -2.39 16.59 -12.07
C VAL A 132 -3.34 15.82 -12.98
N ILE A 133 -4.52 15.45 -12.46
CA ILE A 133 -5.62 14.83 -13.19
C ILE A 133 -6.94 15.49 -12.81
N THR A 134 -7.97 15.35 -13.64
CA THR A 134 -9.32 15.83 -13.34
C THR A 134 -10.05 14.88 -12.37
N MET A 135 -11.15 15.35 -11.79
CA MET A 135 -12.01 14.50 -10.96
C MET A 135 -12.59 13.34 -11.75
N GLU A 136 -12.98 13.57 -13.00
CA GLU A 136 -13.49 12.56 -13.92
C GLU A 136 -12.46 11.47 -14.16
N ARG A 137 -11.19 11.81 -14.40
CA ARG A 137 -10.12 10.81 -14.56
C ARG A 137 -9.84 10.05 -13.27
N MET A 138 -9.89 10.73 -12.12
CA MET A 138 -9.78 10.08 -10.80
C MET A 138 -10.88 9.03 -10.61
N VAL A 139 -12.14 9.40 -10.85
CA VAL A 139 -13.28 8.48 -10.74
C VAL A 139 -13.16 7.35 -11.76
N GLN A 140 -12.93 7.65 -13.04
CA GLN A 140 -12.82 6.66 -14.11
C GLN A 140 -11.75 5.59 -13.81
N SER A 141 -10.53 6.02 -13.46
CA SER A 141 -9.40 5.11 -13.14
C SER A 141 -9.57 4.32 -11.84
N SER A 142 -10.59 4.63 -11.06
CA SER A 142 -10.89 4.01 -9.76
C SER A 142 -12.24 3.29 -9.72
N SER A 143 -13.05 3.38 -10.79
CA SER A 143 -14.38 2.75 -10.87
C SER A 143 -14.62 2.07 -12.21
N ALA A 144 -15.02 2.81 -13.25
CA ALA A 144 -15.52 2.25 -14.51
C ALA A 144 -14.43 1.47 -15.26
N GLN A 145 -13.22 2.02 -15.34
CA GLN A 145 -12.09 1.35 -15.98
C GLN A 145 -11.72 0.05 -15.24
N VAL A 146 -11.80 0.05 -13.90
CA VAL A 146 -11.55 -1.14 -13.07
C VAL A 146 -12.59 -2.21 -13.35
N ALA A 147 -13.87 -1.84 -13.36
CA ALA A 147 -14.95 -2.77 -13.66
C ALA A 147 -14.80 -3.37 -15.07
N GLU A 148 -14.43 -2.55 -16.06
CA GLU A 148 -14.18 -2.98 -17.43
C GLU A 148 -13.02 -3.98 -17.53
N VAL A 149 -11.85 -3.63 -17.00
CA VAL A 149 -10.63 -4.46 -17.09
C VAL A 149 -10.83 -5.81 -16.39
N TYR A 150 -11.54 -5.84 -15.27
CA TYR A 150 -11.78 -7.07 -14.51
C TYR A 150 -13.07 -7.82 -14.91
N GLY A 151 -13.86 -7.32 -15.87
CA GLY A 151 -15.12 -7.95 -16.29
C GLY A 151 -16.17 -8.00 -15.18
N ILE A 152 -16.32 -6.91 -14.43
CA ILE A 152 -17.28 -6.77 -13.35
C ILE A 152 -18.55 -6.11 -13.90
N ALA A 153 -19.48 -6.94 -14.36
CA ALA A 153 -20.75 -6.48 -14.93
C ALA A 153 -21.56 -5.61 -13.95
N GLU A 154 -22.26 -4.60 -14.50
CA GLU A 154 -23.25 -3.78 -13.79
C GLU A 154 -22.67 -2.98 -12.60
N ARG A 155 -21.36 -2.70 -12.59
CA ARG A 155 -20.66 -1.92 -11.56
C ARG A 155 -19.69 -0.90 -12.16
N GLY A 156 -19.18 -0.01 -11.32
CA GLY A 156 -18.16 0.98 -11.69
C GLY A 156 -18.70 2.27 -12.30
N SER A 157 -19.99 2.34 -12.64
CA SER A 157 -20.66 3.52 -13.17
C SER A 157 -22.03 3.74 -12.53
N LEU A 158 -22.45 5.01 -12.45
CA LEU A 158 -23.78 5.41 -12.00
C LEU A 158 -24.76 5.37 -13.19
N THR A 159 -25.29 4.17 -13.46
CA THR A 159 -26.22 3.90 -14.56
C THR A 159 -27.49 3.23 -14.01
N VAL A 160 -28.66 3.57 -14.54
CA VAL A 160 -29.92 2.91 -14.17
C VAL A 160 -29.81 1.40 -14.44
N GLY A 161 -30.15 0.59 -13.44
CA GLY A 161 -30.03 -0.87 -13.49
C GLY A 161 -28.71 -1.44 -12.95
N HIS A 162 -27.68 -0.62 -12.73
CA HIS A 162 -26.44 -1.06 -12.07
C HIS A 162 -26.60 -1.24 -10.56
N PHE A 163 -25.67 -1.98 -9.94
CA PHE A 163 -25.60 -2.07 -8.48
C PHE A 163 -25.34 -0.69 -7.86
N ALA A 164 -26.05 -0.40 -6.77
CA ALA A 164 -25.90 0.84 -6.01
C ALA A 164 -24.64 0.82 -5.11
N ASP A 165 -23.46 0.77 -5.73
CA ASP A 165 -22.17 1.02 -5.09
C ASP A 165 -21.83 2.50 -5.26
N VAL A 166 -22.11 3.30 -4.24
CA VAL A 166 -22.05 4.77 -4.33
C VAL A 166 -21.20 5.33 -3.20
N ILE A 167 -20.36 6.29 -3.54
CA ILE A 167 -19.50 7.00 -2.60
C ILE A 167 -19.86 8.48 -2.63
N VAL A 168 -20.08 9.06 -1.45
CA VAL A 168 -20.30 10.49 -1.24
C VAL A 168 -19.22 11.00 -0.30
N PHE A 169 -18.48 12.02 -0.74
CA PHE A 169 -17.43 12.66 0.05
C PHE A 169 -17.56 14.18 -0.05
N ASP A 170 -17.01 14.87 0.95
CA ASP A 170 -16.97 16.31 1.04
C ASP A 170 -15.63 16.83 0.48
N PRO A 171 -15.63 17.55 -0.67
CA PRO A 171 -14.39 18.05 -1.27
C PRO A 171 -13.58 18.99 -0.38
N ALA A 172 -14.22 19.66 0.58
CA ALA A 172 -13.54 20.58 1.49
C ALA A 172 -12.72 19.84 2.55
N THR A 173 -13.14 18.63 2.93
CA THR A 173 -12.56 17.90 4.06
C THR A 173 -11.88 16.59 3.69
N ILE A 174 -12.10 16.06 2.47
CA ILE A 174 -11.48 14.80 2.01
C ILE A 174 -9.95 14.85 2.11
N ARG A 175 -9.36 13.93 2.89
CA ARG A 175 -7.91 13.87 3.10
C ARG A 175 -7.46 12.54 3.70
N GLU A 176 -6.27 12.09 3.34
CA GLU A 176 -5.58 11.00 4.03
C GLU A 176 -5.03 11.46 5.38
N MET A 177 -5.23 10.66 6.42
CA MET A 177 -4.68 10.93 7.75
C MET A 177 -3.54 9.98 8.11
N ALA A 178 -3.46 8.82 7.44
CA ALA A 178 -2.42 7.83 7.65
C ALA A 178 -1.04 8.36 7.25
N THR A 179 -0.06 8.10 8.11
CA THR A 179 1.36 8.43 7.88
C THR A 179 2.21 7.17 8.09
N TYR A 180 3.52 7.23 7.85
CA TYR A 180 4.38 6.10 8.19
C TYR A 180 4.54 5.89 9.72
N VAL A 181 4.19 6.89 10.54
CA VAL A 181 4.24 6.81 12.00
C VAL A 181 2.90 6.32 12.57
N ASP A 182 1.80 6.72 11.94
CA ASP A 182 0.44 6.32 12.29
C ASP A 182 -0.27 5.80 11.02
N PRO A 183 0.06 4.58 10.57
CA PRO A 183 -0.34 4.06 9.26
C PRO A 183 -1.80 3.58 9.19
N GLU A 184 -2.45 3.40 10.34
CA GLU A 184 -3.82 2.88 10.43
C GLU A 184 -4.88 3.97 10.62
N ARG A 185 -4.47 5.24 10.66
CA ARG A 185 -5.38 6.36 10.84
C ARG A 185 -6.33 6.49 9.65
N THR A 186 -7.63 6.39 9.94
CA THR A 186 -8.69 6.51 8.93
C THR A 186 -8.72 7.89 8.31
N SER A 187 -8.99 7.92 7.00
CA SER A 187 -9.15 9.16 6.25
C SER A 187 -10.43 9.90 6.66
N VAL A 188 -10.44 11.22 6.44
CA VAL A 188 -11.58 12.10 6.75
C VAL A 188 -12.28 12.58 5.48
N GLY A 189 -13.49 13.12 5.61
CA GLY A 189 -14.28 13.70 4.52
C GLY A 189 -15.07 12.69 3.68
N MET A 190 -14.93 11.39 3.95
CA MET A 190 -15.86 10.39 3.43
C MET A 190 -17.18 10.49 4.21
N ARG A 191 -18.30 10.83 3.53
CA ARG A 191 -19.59 11.08 4.19
C ARG A 191 -20.44 9.82 4.21
N TRP A 192 -20.78 9.29 3.03
CA TRP A 192 -21.63 8.12 2.88
C TRP A 192 -21.02 7.13 1.89
N VAL A 193 -21.10 5.84 2.23
CA VAL A 193 -20.69 4.77 1.33
C VAL A 193 -21.79 3.73 1.32
N PHE A 194 -22.22 3.36 0.12
CA PHE A 194 -23.22 2.33 -0.13
C PHE A 194 -22.55 1.19 -0.89
N VAL A 195 -22.87 -0.04 -0.48
CA VAL A 195 -22.47 -1.25 -1.19
C VAL A 195 -23.73 -2.07 -1.42
N ASN A 196 -24.04 -2.38 -2.68
CA ASN A 196 -25.29 -3.03 -3.07
C ASN A 196 -26.55 -2.32 -2.55
N GLY A 197 -26.52 -0.98 -2.45
CA GLY A 197 -27.63 -0.16 -1.94
C GLY A 197 -27.73 -0.06 -0.42
N THR A 198 -26.92 -0.82 0.32
CA THR A 198 -26.90 -0.76 1.80
C THR A 198 -25.81 0.21 2.27
N ALA A 199 -26.15 1.13 3.15
CA ALA A 199 -25.19 2.06 3.75
C ALA A 199 -24.21 1.30 4.65
N VAL A 200 -22.92 1.37 4.33
CA VAL A 200 -21.80 0.81 5.12
C VAL A 200 -21.05 1.90 5.89
N VAL A 201 -21.18 3.16 5.46
CA VAL A 201 -20.72 4.35 6.19
C VAL A 201 -21.82 5.40 6.17
N ILE A 202 -22.17 5.96 7.33
CA ILE A 202 -23.09 7.09 7.49
C ILE A 202 -22.39 8.20 8.28
N ASP A 203 -22.39 9.43 7.74
CA ASP A 203 -21.73 10.61 8.32
C ASP A 203 -20.28 10.35 8.77
N GLY A 204 -19.54 9.57 7.97
CA GLY A 204 -18.15 9.18 8.24
C GLY A 204 -17.97 8.05 9.24
N GLN A 205 -19.05 7.47 9.78
CA GLN A 205 -19.02 6.37 10.73
C GLN A 205 -19.41 5.04 10.09
N PRO A 206 -18.63 3.95 10.29
CA PRO A 206 -19.01 2.62 9.83
C PRO A 206 -20.31 2.15 10.48
N THR A 207 -21.20 1.53 9.70
CA THR A 207 -22.49 1.01 10.20
C THR A 207 -22.39 -0.43 10.71
N GLY A 208 -21.31 -1.14 10.38
CA GLY A 208 -21.16 -2.59 10.64
C GLY A 208 -21.87 -3.49 9.63
N ALA A 209 -22.60 -2.93 8.66
CA ALA A 209 -23.24 -3.72 7.61
C ALA A 209 -22.19 -4.33 6.67
N LEU A 210 -22.38 -5.62 6.31
CA LEU A 210 -21.49 -6.37 5.43
C LEU A 210 -22.23 -6.87 4.16
N PRO A 211 -22.81 -5.98 3.33
CA PRO A 211 -23.63 -6.36 2.17
C PRO A 211 -22.80 -6.84 0.97
N GLY A 212 -21.49 -7.03 1.13
CA GLY A 212 -20.57 -7.44 0.07
C GLY A 212 -20.92 -8.79 -0.54
N ARG A 213 -20.53 -8.99 -1.81
CA ARG A 213 -20.76 -10.24 -2.54
C ARG A 213 -19.49 -10.66 -3.26
N SER A 214 -19.24 -11.96 -3.33
CA SER A 214 -18.19 -12.51 -4.19
C SER A 214 -18.53 -12.21 -5.65
N LEU A 215 -17.58 -11.61 -6.37
CA LEU A 215 -17.74 -11.28 -7.78
C LEU A 215 -17.24 -12.44 -8.64
N ARG A 216 -17.91 -12.68 -9.76
CA ARG A 216 -17.46 -13.60 -10.82
C ARG A 216 -17.20 -12.76 -12.06
N ARG A 217 -16.10 -13.04 -12.76
CA ARG A 217 -15.83 -12.44 -14.06
C ARG A 217 -16.94 -12.87 -15.03
N ARG A 218 -17.53 -11.90 -15.72
CA ARG A 218 -18.50 -12.13 -16.79
C ARG A 218 -17.99 -11.54 -18.09
#